data_AF-A0A1A7PW20-F1
#
_entry.id   AF-A0A1A7PW20-F1
#
_cell.length_a   1.000
_cell.length_b   1.000
_cell.length_c   1.000
_cell.angle_alpha   90.00
_cell.angle_beta   90.00
_cell.angle_gamma   90.00
#
_symmetry.space_group_name_H-M   'P 1'
#
loop_
_entity.id
_entity.type
_entity.pdbx_description
1 polymer ?
#
loop_
_entity_poly.entity_id
_entity_poly.type
_entity_poly.pdbx_seq_one_letter_code
_entity_poly.pdbx_strand_id
1 'polypeptide(L)'
;MTAANLAKDEFFKSFHRLYSESEFAAERLFEQLTLMQKTAVARAASVEFKPHLRDYDIEDRRKIGNAIRQIKAIASAFNLPVSVNDFLKVDSEVVYED
;
A
#
# COMPACT_ATOMS: atom_id res chain seq x y z
N MET A 1 -31.69 7.68 -6.00
CA MET A 1 -30.22 7.88 -5.90
C MET A 1 -29.63 7.51 -7.26
N THR A 2 -28.77 8.34 -7.86
CA THR A 2 -28.14 8.03 -9.16
C THR A 2 -26.96 7.08 -8.97
N ALA A 3 -26.60 6.30 -10.00
CA ALA A 3 -25.47 5.36 -9.97
C ALA A 3 -24.14 6.05 -9.58
N ALA A 4 -23.93 7.29 -10.03
CA ALA A 4 -22.76 8.08 -9.67
C ALA A 4 -22.70 8.43 -8.17
N ASN A 5 -23.86 8.72 -7.54
CA ASN A 5 -23.92 9.00 -6.11
C ASN A 5 -23.67 7.73 -5.28
N LEU A 6 -24.07 6.56 -5.78
CA LEU A 6 -23.80 5.27 -5.14
C LEU A 6 -22.30 4.94 -5.17
N ALA A 7 -21.66 5.08 -6.34
CA ALA A 7 -20.21 4.85 -6.50
C ALA A 7 -19.37 5.82 -5.64
N LYS A 8 -19.77 7.09 -5.55
CA LYS A 8 -19.12 8.09 -4.70
C LYS A 8 -19.20 7.71 -3.21
N ASP A 9 -20.36 7.25 -2.76
CA ASP A 9 -20.57 6.86 -1.35
C ASP A 9 -19.79 5.58 -0.99
N GLU A 10 -19.74 4.61 -1.91
CA GLU A 10 -18.90 3.40 -1.77
C GLU A 10 -17.40 3.72 -1.74
N PHE A 11 -16.96 4.66 -2.58
CA PHE A 11 -15.57 5.15 -2.57
C PHE A 11 -15.20 5.76 -1.21
N PHE A 12 -16.01 6.67 -0.66
CA PHE A 12 -15.71 7.31 0.64
C PHE A 12 -15.73 6.32 1.81
N LYS A 13 -16.66 5.36 1.82
CA LYS A 13 -16.68 4.29 2.84
C LYS A 13 -15.42 3.43 2.77
N SER A 14 -14.97 3.09 1.57
CA SER A 14 -13.75 2.29 1.36
C SER A 14 -12.50 3.07 1.75
N PHE A 15 -12.42 4.34 1.32
CA PHE A 15 -11.35 5.26 1.70
C PHE A 15 -11.26 5.45 3.22
N HIS A 16 -12.39 5.71 3.88
CA HIS A 16 -12.43 5.84 5.33
C HIS A 16 -11.97 4.55 6.03
N ARG A 17 -12.41 3.38 5.56
CA ARG A 17 -11.99 2.08 6.12
C ARG A 17 -10.47 1.85 6.01
N LEU A 18 -9.87 2.31 4.91
CA LEU A 18 -8.44 2.16 4.63
C LEU A 18 -7.56 3.10 5.44
N TYR A 19 -7.94 4.38 5.51
CA TYR A 19 -7.14 5.40 6.19
C TYR A 19 -7.44 5.49 7.70
N SER A 20 -8.57 4.95 8.16
CA SER A 20 -8.86 4.76 9.60
C SER A 20 -8.27 3.48 10.16
N GLU A 21 -7.65 2.64 9.33
CA GLU A 21 -6.89 1.49 9.80
C GLU A 21 -5.69 1.99 10.62
N SER A 22 -5.54 1.46 11.83
CA SER A 22 -4.41 1.78 12.72
C SER A 22 -3.09 1.48 12.02
N GLU A 23 -2.08 2.33 12.21
CA GLU A 23 -0.71 2.11 11.72
C GLU A 23 -0.19 0.73 12.11
N PHE A 24 -0.51 0.30 13.33
CA PHE A 24 -0.12 -1.01 13.83
C PHE A 24 -0.82 -2.18 13.12
N ALA A 25 -2.05 -1.99 12.63
CA ALA A 25 -2.75 -2.98 11.81
C ALA A 25 -2.15 -3.06 10.40
N ALA A 26 -1.84 -1.91 9.78
CA ALA A 26 -1.15 -1.86 8.50
C ALA A 26 0.24 -2.50 8.58
N GLU A 27 0.99 -2.24 9.64
CA GLU A 27 2.27 -2.89 9.93
C GLU A 27 2.13 -4.42 10.05
N ARG A 28 1.11 -4.93 10.76
CA ARG A 28 0.89 -6.39 10.90
C ARG A 28 0.58 -7.07 9.58
N LEU A 29 -0.05 -6.38 8.64
CA LEU A 29 -0.30 -6.92 7.30
C LEU A 29 1.01 -7.24 6.57
N PHE A 30 2.09 -6.49 6.85
CA PHE A 30 3.40 -6.76 6.26
C PHE A 30 3.83 -8.22 6.46
N GLU A 31 3.61 -8.80 7.64
CA GLU A 31 4.03 -10.18 7.92
C GLU A 31 3.25 -11.25 7.16
N GLN A 32 2.07 -10.91 6.67
CA GLN A 32 1.21 -11.80 5.89
C GLN A 32 1.51 -11.73 4.39
N LEU A 33 2.33 -10.76 3.96
CA LEU A 33 2.72 -10.58 2.57
C LEU A 33 3.74 -11.65 2.15
N THR A 34 3.68 -12.03 0.88
CA THR A 34 4.72 -12.83 0.22
C THR A 34 6.05 -12.07 0.20
N LEU A 35 7.18 -12.79 0.03
CA LEU A 35 8.50 -12.17 0.00
C LEU A 35 8.60 -11.03 -1.04
N MET A 36 8.08 -11.26 -2.25
CA MET A 36 8.08 -10.25 -3.31
C MET A 36 7.28 -9.00 -2.93
N GLN A 37 6.11 -9.18 -2.32
CA GLN A 37 5.28 -8.07 -1.85
C GLN A 37 5.96 -7.29 -0.72
N LYS A 38 6.63 -7.99 0.21
CA LYS A 38 7.42 -7.35 1.27
C LYS A 38 8.54 -6.49 0.69
N THR A 39 9.27 -7.00 -0.32
CA THR A 39 10.31 -6.23 -1.02
C THR A 39 9.73 -5.01 -1.71
N ALA A 40 8.59 -5.14 -2.39
CA ALA A 40 7.94 -4.02 -3.06
C ALA A 40 7.45 -2.95 -2.08
N VAL A 41 6.90 -3.35 -0.92
CA VAL A 41 6.51 -2.43 0.15
C VAL A 41 7.72 -1.70 0.73
N ALA A 42 8.83 -2.41 1.01
CA ALA A 42 10.06 -1.78 1.50
C ALA A 42 10.61 -0.75 0.50
N ARG A 43 10.58 -1.07 -0.80
CA ARG A 43 10.96 -0.14 -1.87
C ARG A 43 10.04 1.08 -1.94
N ALA A 44 8.73 0.88 -1.91
CA ALA A 44 7.75 1.97 -1.90
C ALA A 44 7.90 2.88 -0.66
N ALA A 45 8.26 2.29 0.49
CA ALA A 45 8.56 3.03 1.71
C ALA A 45 9.97 3.67 1.71
N SER A 46 10.79 3.43 0.69
CA SER A 46 12.19 3.87 0.59
C SER A 46 13.05 3.46 1.80
N VAL A 47 12.90 2.22 2.25
CA VAL A 47 13.66 1.63 3.38
C VAL A 47 14.45 0.41 2.94
N GLU A 48 15.51 0.07 3.67
CA GLU A 48 16.27 -1.17 3.44
C GLU A 48 15.37 -2.40 3.67
N PHE A 49 15.37 -3.34 2.72
CA PHE A 49 14.55 -4.53 2.86
C PHE A 49 15.04 -5.46 3.98
N LYS A 50 14.15 -5.70 4.95
CA LYS A 50 14.26 -6.74 5.95
C LYS A 50 13.06 -7.69 5.89
N PRO A 51 13.25 -9.01 6.11
CA PRO A 51 12.18 -10.00 5.95
C PRO A 51 11.04 -9.89 6.97
N HIS A 52 11.35 -9.40 8.18
CA HIS A 52 10.40 -9.29 9.28
C HIS A 52 10.29 -7.85 9.77
N LEU A 53 9.07 -7.46 10.13
CA LEU A 53 8.73 -6.13 10.64
C LEU A 53 9.52 -5.79 11.91
N ARG A 54 9.79 -6.79 12.76
CA ARG A 54 10.53 -6.61 14.02
C ARG A 54 11.99 -6.19 13.82
N ASP A 55 12.54 -6.41 12.64
CA ASP A 55 13.94 -6.11 12.33
C ASP A 55 14.10 -4.64 11.88
N TYR A 56 12.98 -3.95 11.61
CA TYR A 56 12.94 -2.51 11.32
C TYR A 56 12.85 -1.70 12.61
N ASP A 57 13.40 -0.49 12.56
CA ASP A 57 13.19 0.48 13.62
C ASP A 57 11.76 1.07 13.57
N ILE A 58 11.41 1.84 14.59
CA ILE A 58 10.07 2.42 14.72
C ILE A 58 9.75 3.38 13.57
N GLU A 59 10.74 4.10 13.05
CA GLU A 59 10.51 5.08 11.99
C GLU A 59 10.23 4.39 10.66
N ASP A 60 10.99 3.36 10.33
CA ASP A 60 10.83 2.57 9.12
C ASP A 60 9.55 1.74 9.15
N ARG A 61 9.16 1.22 10.33
CA ARG A 61 7.85 0.58 10.51
C ARG A 61 6.69 1.51 10.19
N ARG A 62 6.77 2.78 10.61
CA ARG A 62 5.78 3.79 10.26
C ARG A 62 5.74 4.06 8.75
N LYS A 63 6.90 4.15 8.09
CA LYS A 63 6.98 4.30 6.61
C LYS A 63 6.33 3.11 5.90
N ILE A 64 6.58 1.89 6.36
CA ILE A 64 5.95 0.67 5.85
C ILE A 64 4.42 0.70 6.02
N GLY A 65 3.93 1.05 7.21
CA GLY A 65 2.49 1.18 7.47
C GLY A 65 1.82 2.20 6.55
N ASN A 66 2.49 3.33 6.28
CA ASN A 66 2.02 4.33 5.31
C ASN A 66 1.99 3.78 3.87
N ALA A 67 3.05 3.11 3.43
CA ALA A 67 3.11 2.53 2.09
C ALA A 67 2.00 1.49 1.86
N ILE A 68 1.75 0.61 2.84
CA ILE A 68 0.67 -0.39 2.77
C ILE A 68 -0.71 0.28 2.64
N ARG A 69 -0.97 1.35 3.41
CA ARG A 69 -2.23 2.11 3.31
C ARG A 69 -2.41 2.74 1.92
N GLN A 70 -1.35 3.33 1.36
CA GLN A 70 -1.38 3.91 0.02
C GLN A 70 -1.64 2.87 -1.07
N ILE A 71 -0.95 1.73 -1.02
CA ILE A 71 -1.14 0.63 -1.98
C ILE A 71 -2.58 0.12 -1.93
N LYS A 72 -3.14 -0.09 -0.74
CA LYS A 72 -4.54 -0.52 -0.61
C LYS A 72 -5.53 0.55 -1.09
N ALA A 73 -5.23 1.83 -0.93
CA ALA A 73 -6.04 2.92 -1.46
C ALA A 73 -6.05 2.93 -3.00
N ILE A 74 -4.89 2.74 -3.62
CA ILE A 74 -4.75 2.61 -5.08
C ILE A 74 -5.52 1.36 -5.55
N ALA A 75 -5.31 0.20 -4.92
CA ALA A 75 -6.04 -1.04 -5.20
C ALA A 75 -7.56 -0.83 -5.25
N SER A 76 -8.08 -0.17 -4.22
CA SER A 76 -9.51 0.09 -4.07
C SER A 76 -10.03 1.09 -5.10
N ALA A 77 -9.24 2.08 -5.50
CA ALA A 77 -9.66 3.10 -6.47
C ALA A 77 -9.82 2.53 -7.89
N PHE A 78 -9.01 1.52 -8.24
CA PHE A 78 -9.02 0.95 -9.59
C PHE A 78 -9.90 -0.30 -9.73
N ASN A 79 -10.58 -0.77 -8.67
CA ASN A 79 -11.27 -2.08 -8.65
C ASN A 79 -10.38 -3.23 -9.17
N LEU A 80 -9.06 -3.05 -9.09
CA LEU A 80 -8.10 -3.99 -9.61
C LEU A 80 -7.77 -5.00 -8.49
N PRO A 81 -7.83 -6.30 -8.75
CA PRO A 81 -7.10 -7.25 -7.93
C PRO A 81 -5.61 -6.93 -8.11
N VAL A 82 -5.02 -6.21 -7.16
CA VAL A 82 -3.61 -5.81 -7.26
C VAL A 82 -2.75 -7.05 -7.37
N SER A 83 -2.20 -7.23 -8.56
CA SER A 83 -1.31 -8.32 -8.88
C SER A 83 0.13 -7.90 -8.60
N VAL A 84 1.04 -8.87 -8.43
CA VAL A 84 2.48 -8.60 -8.27
C VAL A 84 3.04 -7.74 -9.42
N ASN A 85 2.44 -7.80 -10.61
CA ASN A 85 2.85 -7.00 -11.77
C ASN A 85 2.51 -5.50 -11.63
N ASP A 86 1.53 -5.13 -10.82
CA ASP A 86 1.18 -3.72 -10.59
C ASP A 86 2.20 -3.03 -9.67
N PHE A 87 2.88 -3.81 -8.81
CA PHE A 87 4.02 -3.33 -8.02
C PHE A 87 5.25 -2.99 -8.87
N LEU A 88 5.44 -3.66 -10.02
CA LEU A 88 6.61 -3.49 -10.89
C LEU A 88 6.43 -2.34 -11.89
N LYS A 89 5.20 -1.93 -12.21
CA LYS A 89 4.92 -0.87 -13.19
C LYS A 89 5.19 0.55 -12.66
N VAL A 90 5.17 0.75 -11.34
CA VAL A 90 5.43 2.07 -10.74
C VAL A 90 6.90 2.50 -10.95
N ASP A 91 7.81 1.58 -11.26
CA ASP A 91 9.23 1.87 -11.55
C ASP A 91 9.57 2.09 -13.02
N SER A 92 8.74 1.66 -13.98
CA SER A 92 9.13 1.72 -15.39
C SER A 92 8.86 3.07 -16.06
N GLU A 93 8.13 3.99 -15.41
CA GLU A 93 7.77 5.30 -15.98
C GLU A 93 8.48 6.49 -15.33
N VAL A 94 9.29 6.28 -14.28
CA VAL A 94 10.10 7.36 -13.71
C VAL A 94 11.48 7.35 -14.36
N VAL A 95 11.56 7.93 -15.56
CA VAL A 95 12.82 8.39 -16.13
C VAL A 95 13.20 9.64 -15.35
N TYR A 96 14.26 9.56 -14.54
CA TYR A 96 14.95 10.78 -14.11
C TYR A 96 15.71 11.29 -15.34
N GLU A 97 15.25 12.39 -15.93
CA GLU A 97 16.08 13.17 -16.86
C GLU A 97 17.25 13.76 -16.05
N ASP A 98 18.46 13.63 -16.62
CA ASP A 98 19.78 13.96 -16.03
C ASP A 98 19.90 15.36 -15.41
#